data_AF-A0A5N5HNZ5-F1
#
_entry.id   AF-A0A5N5HNZ5-F1
#
_cell.length_a   1.000
_cell.length_b   1.000
_cell.length_c   1.000
_cell.angle_alpha   90.00
_cell.angle_beta   90.00
_cell.angle_gamma   90.00
#
_symmetry.space_group_name_H-M   'P 1'
#
loop_
_entity.id
_entity.type
_entity.pdbx_description
1 polymer ?
#
loop_
_entity_poly.entity_id
_entity_poly.type
_entity_poly.pdbx_seq_one_letter_code
_entity_poly.pdbx_strand_id
1 'polypeptide(L)'
;MEASLHFRGVRIPGYSRTPRLWHLSRVSFGASPSRSIYAAVENACRSGRLRAKSEKRRIEAVLGDEEDEENATESRGSDAPPFTCVMKFGGSSLASAERIREIAQLVVSFPDEKPIVVLSAMGKTTNNLLLAGEKAVSCGVSNASEIEELSSVNQLHLRTVYELGIDASVISVHLEELEQLLKGIAMMKELTLRTRDYLVSFGECMSTRIFAAYLNSIGVKARQYDAFDIGFITTDDFTNADILEATYPSVANRLYDDWTRDPAMPVVTGFLGKGWKTCAVTTLGRGGSDLTATTIGKALGLREVQKVWKDVDGVLTCDPSICPVAEPVPYLTFDEAAELAYFGAQVLHPQSMRPARDGEIPVRVKNSYNPKAPGTLITKTRDMSKAVLTSIVLKQNVTLLDIVSTRMLGQVGFLAKVFSTFEDLGISVDVVATSEVSLSLTLDPSKFWSRELIQQELDHMEEELEKIAFVNLLQHRSIISLIGNVQYSSLILEKVFHVLRTNQVNVQMISQGASKVNISLIVNDSEAEKCVKALHHAFFESGDLSELVPEFGFGNGSASPLPVETW
;
A
#
# COMPACT_ATOMS: atom_id res chain seq x y z
N MET A 1 -32.34 66.74 -44.74
CA MET A 1 -32.66 65.50 -43.99
C MET A 1 -31.34 64.91 -43.45
N GLU A 2 -30.67 65.50 -42.45
CA GLU A 2 -31.15 66.14 -41.21
C GLU A 2 -31.89 65.15 -40.28
N ALA A 3 -31.65 65.12 -38.96
CA ALA A 3 -30.76 65.95 -38.12
C ALA A 3 -30.12 65.15 -36.97
N SER A 4 -29.21 65.79 -36.24
CA SER A 4 -28.55 65.27 -35.03
C SER A 4 -29.18 65.83 -33.74
N LEU A 5 -28.68 65.35 -32.59
CA LEU A 5 -28.92 65.70 -31.16
C LEU A 5 -29.76 64.65 -30.39
N HIS A 6 -29.63 64.40 -29.07
CA HIS A 6 -28.58 64.51 -28.02
C HIS A 6 -29.30 64.35 -26.66
N PHE A 7 -28.87 63.44 -25.76
CA PHE A 7 -29.16 63.54 -24.31
C PHE A 7 -28.09 62.83 -23.44
N ARG A 8 -28.21 62.85 -22.10
CA ARG A 8 -27.09 63.33 -21.26
C ARG A 8 -27.03 62.82 -19.79
N GLY A 9 -26.17 61.82 -19.50
CA GLY A 9 -25.88 61.31 -18.13
C GLY A 9 -26.89 60.26 -17.62
N VAL A 10 -26.61 59.37 -16.66
CA VAL A 10 -26.00 59.49 -15.30
C VAL A 10 -25.83 58.04 -14.74
N ARG A 11 -24.88 57.60 -13.87
CA ARG A 11 -23.59 58.07 -13.29
C ARG A 11 -22.89 56.89 -12.52
N ILE A 12 -21.55 56.81 -12.57
CA ILE A 12 -20.62 56.44 -11.45
C ILE A 12 -20.57 54.92 -11.03
N PRO A 13 -19.45 54.38 -10.47
CA PRO A 13 -18.92 53.06 -10.87
C PRO A 13 -18.69 52.03 -9.73
N GLY A 14 -17.98 50.92 -10.01
CA GLY A 14 -17.56 49.90 -9.03
C GLY A 14 -16.15 50.07 -8.44
N TYR A 15 -15.72 49.11 -7.61
CA TYR A 15 -14.33 48.96 -7.15
C TYR A 15 -14.00 47.49 -6.84
N SER A 16 -12.71 47.17 -6.65
CA SER A 16 -12.17 45.81 -6.46
C SER A 16 -11.39 45.64 -5.15
N ARG A 17 -11.15 44.37 -4.76
CA ARG A 17 -10.18 43.86 -3.76
C ARG A 17 -10.17 44.50 -2.35
N THR A 18 -10.47 43.71 -1.33
CA THR A 18 -10.20 44.01 0.09
C THR A 18 -9.17 43.04 0.69
N PRO A 19 -8.18 43.55 1.45
CA PRO A 19 -7.36 42.74 2.36
C PRO A 19 -7.50 43.16 3.84
N ARG A 20 -7.47 42.16 4.73
CA ARG A 20 -6.92 42.13 6.11
C ARG A 20 -7.00 43.38 7.04
N LEU A 21 -7.59 43.11 8.22
CA LEU A 21 -7.04 43.26 9.61
C LEU A 21 -7.38 44.45 10.54
N TRP A 22 -7.43 44.07 11.84
CA TRP A 22 -7.25 44.79 13.12
C TRP A 22 -8.32 45.74 13.72
N HIS A 23 -8.65 45.41 14.99
CA HIS A 23 -8.93 46.26 16.17
C HIS A 23 -10.20 47.12 16.35
N LEU A 24 -10.83 46.91 17.54
CA LEU A 24 -11.54 47.89 18.41
C LEU A 24 -12.88 48.46 17.88
N SER A 25 -13.87 48.81 18.72
CA SER A 25 -14.09 48.63 20.17
C SER A 25 -15.57 48.86 20.56
N ARG A 26 -16.00 48.28 21.70
CA ARG A 26 -17.14 48.68 22.56
C ARG A 26 -18.32 49.45 21.92
N VAL A 27 -19.49 48.81 21.83
CA VAL A 27 -20.79 49.50 21.93
C VAL A 27 -21.63 48.79 22.99
N SER A 28 -22.18 49.55 23.93
CA SER A 28 -23.05 49.06 25.01
C SER A 28 -24.50 49.47 24.78
N PHE A 29 -25.43 48.52 24.89
CA PHE A 29 -26.84 48.79 25.12
C PHE A 29 -27.37 47.86 26.20
N GLY A 30 -28.35 48.33 26.98
CA GLY A 30 -28.92 47.58 28.11
C GLY A 30 -30.42 47.82 28.24
N ALA A 31 -30.98 47.26 29.32
CA ALA A 31 -32.40 47.27 29.69
C ALA A 31 -33.34 46.48 28.75
N SER A 32 -33.94 45.43 29.34
CA SER A 32 -35.06 44.63 28.85
C SER A 32 -36.40 45.42 28.96
N PRO A 33 -37.60 44.83 28.67
CA PRO A 33 -37.89 43.53 28.03
C PRO A 33 -39.00 43.59 26.94
N SER A 34 -39.19 42.52 26.17
CA SER A 34 -40.45 41.70 26.16
C SER A 34 -40.64 40.80 24.93
N ARG A 35 -41.35 39.68 25.15
CA ARG A 35 -42.18 38.89 24.19
C ARG A 35 -41.94 39.17 22.69
N SER A 36 -41.22 38.32 21.97
CA SER A 36 -41.73 37.00 21.56
C SER A 36 -40.67 36.22 20.75
N ILE A 37 -40.71 34.88 20.89
CA ILE A 37 -40.42 33.81 19.90
C ILE A 37 -40.51 32.50 20.69
N TYR A 38 -41.73 31.98 20.80
CA TYR A 38 -42.05 30.67 21.37
C TYR A 38 -42.67 29.84 20.23
N ALA A 39 -41.83 29.42 19.27
CA ALA A 39 -42.09 28.42 18.22
C ALA A 39 -40.95 28.46 17.17
N ALA A 40 -39.88 27.67 17.36
CA ALA A 40 -38.87 27.41 16.31
C ALA A 40 -37.83 26.30 16.64
N VAL A 41 -37.68 25.86 17.90
CA VAL A 41 -36.62 24.88 18.29
C VAL A 41 -37.18 23.74 19.15
N GLU A 42 -38.17 23.02 18.65
CA GLU A 42 -38.66 21.76 19.25
C GLU A 42 -38.21 20.55 18.42
N ASN A 43 -36.89 20.39 18.26
CA ASN A 43 -36.26 19.17 17.71
C ASN A 43 -34.73 19.10 17.99
N ALA A 44 -34.29 19.53 19.18
CA ALA A 44 -32.87 19.56 19.56
C ALA A 44 -32.64 19.18 21.04
N CYS A 45 -33.17 18.03 21.48
CA CYS A 45 -33.00 17.55 22.86
C CYS A 45 -32.75 16.04 22.94
N ARG A 46 -31.47 15.65 23.12
CA ARG A 46 -30.99 14.60 24.07
C ARG A 46 -29.52 14.21 23.88
N SER A 47 -28.61 14.98 24.47
CA SER A 47 -27.43 14.44 25.18
C SER A 47 -26.91 15.50 26.16
N GLY A 48 -26.70 15.10 27.42
CA GLY A 48 -26.36 16.03 28.51
C GLY A 48 -26.86 15.52 29.87
N ARG A 49 -26.02 14.76 30.58
CA ARG A 49 -26.36 14.21 31.91
C ARG A 49 -26.05 15.22 33.01
N LEU A 50 -27.04 16.01 33.43
CA LEU A 50 -26.96 16.79 34.67
C LEU A 50 -26.89 15.87 35.89
N ARG A 51 -25.81 15.95 36.67
CA ARG A 51 -25.60 15.16 37.89
C ARG A 51 -25.77 16.02 39.14
N ALA A 52 -27.02 16.30 39.51
CA ALA A 52 -27.32 17.06 40.72
C ALA A 52 -26.97 16.27 42.00
N LYS A 53 -26.14 16.85 42.87
CA LYS A 53 -26.08 16.51 44.30
C LYS A 53 -26.88 17.57 45.07
N SER A 54 -27.69 17.13 46.03
CA SER A 54 -28.52 18.02 46.86
C SER A 54 -28.08 17.95 48.32
N GLU A 55 -27.48 19.03 48.81
CA GLU A 55 -27.37 19.33 50.24
C GLU A 55 -27.84 20.76 50.52
N LYS A 56 -28.12 21.04 51.80
CA LYS A 56 -29.15 22.00 52.21
C LYS A 56 -28.86 23.46 51.79
N ARG A 57 -29.77 24.02 50.97
CA ARG A 57 -30.04 25.47 50.80
C ARG A 57 -28.92 26.35 50.21
N ARG A 58 -28.33 25.93 49.09
CA ARG A 58 -27.99 26.88 48.00
C ARG A 58 -27.94 26.15 46.65
N ILE A 59 -28.29 26.86 45.58
CA ILE A 59 -28.04 26.44 44.20
C ILE A 59 -27.29 27.59 43.56
N GLU A 60 -25.99 27.40 43.36
CA GLU A 60 -25.13 28.34 42.64
C GLU A 60 -24.74 27.65 41.32
N ALA A 61 -25.18 28.23 40.20
CA ALA A 61 -24.82 27.77 38.87
C ALA A 61 -23.59 28.55 38.42
N VAL A 62 -22.41 27.95 38.60
CA VAL A 62 -21.16 28.50 38.08
C VAL A 62 -21.05 28.12 36.60
N LEU A 63 -21.05 29.13 35.73
CA LEU A 63 -20.44 29.02 34.41
C LEU A 63 -18.93 29.19 34.64
N GLY A 64 -18.14 28.20 34.29
CA GLY A 64 -16.68 28.31 34.23
C GLY A 64 -16.27 28.85 32.87
N ASP A 65 -15.33 29.79 32.85
CA ASP A 65 -14.79 30.39 31.63
C ASP A 65 -13.78 29.45 30.92
N GLU A 66 -13.45 29.77 29.66
CA GLU A 66 -12.55 28.98 28.80
C GLU A 66 -11.06 29.24 29.11
N GLU A 67 -10.52 28.67 30.20
CA GLU A 67 -9.08 28.65 30.49
C GLU A 67 -8.71 27.43 31.38
N ASP A 68 -8.28 26.32 30.75
CA ASP A 68 -7.45 25.21 31.29
C ASP A 68 -7.56 23.97 30.36
N GLU A 69 -6.86 23.95 29.21
CA GLU A 69 -6.78 22.76 28.32
C GLU A 69 -5.45 21.96 28.50
N GLU A 70 -4.64 22.32 29.50
CA GLU A 70 -3.48 21.53 29.94
C GLU A 70 -3.75 20.90 31.32
N ASN A 71 -3.36 19.63 31.50
CA ASN A 71 -3.45 18.85 32.75
C ASN A 71 -4.84 18.35 33.21
N ALA A 72 -5.52 17.59 32.34
CA ALA A 72 -6.51 16.58 32.77
C ALA A 72 -6.10 15.12 32.40
N THR A 73 -4.87 14.92 31.93
CA THR A 73 -4.31 13.63 31.48
C THR A 73 -3.82 12.73 32.62
N GLU A 74 -4.56 12.64 33.75
CA GLU A 74 -4.11 11.86 34.91
C GLU A 74 -5.24 11.09 35.62
N SER A 75 -5.81 10.10 34.94
CA SER A 75 -6.51 8.97 35.59
C SER A 75 -6.64 7.71 34.71
N ARG A 76 -5.71 7.50 33.75
CA ARG A 76 -5.51 6.16 33.19
C ARG A 76 -4.67 5.35 34.17
N GLY A 77 -5.22 4.23 34.64
CA GLY A 77 -4.49 3.28 35.48
C GLY A 77 -3.27 2.70 34.78
N SER A 78 -2.39 2.06 35.55
CA SER A 78 -1.13 1.48 35.07
C SER A 78 -1.34 0.18 34.28
N ASP A 79 -1.99 0.28 33.12
CA ASP A 79 -2.15 -0.82 32.17
C ASP A 79 -1.06 -0.76 31.09
N ALA A 80 -0.32 -1.86 30.95
CA ALA A 80 0.51 -2.08 29.76
C ALA A 80 -0.39 -2.17 28.51
N PRO A 81 0.05 -1.69 27.33
CA PRO A 81 -0.77 -1.77 26.12
C PRO A 81 -1.19 -3.23 25.88
N PRO A 82 -2.49 -3.52 25.67
CA PRO A 82 -2.99 -4.89 25.66
C PRO A 82 -2.50 -5.70 24.46
N PHE A 83 -2.07 -5.03 23.40
CA PHE A 83 -1.38 -5.60 22.25
C PHE A 83 -0.02 -4.89 22.08
N THR A 84 1.01 -5.63 21.68
CA THR A 84 2.37 -5.07 21.50
C THR A 84 2.70 -4.82 20.04
N CYS A 85 2.25 -5.71 19.15
CA CYS A 85 2.62 -5.77 17.75
C CYS A 85 1.50 -6.42 16.91
N VAL A 86 1.60 -6.29 15.58
CA VAL A 86 0.84 -7.11 14.63
C VAL A 86 1.80 -8.06 13.93
N MET A 87 1.54 -9.37 13.95
CA MET A 87 2.32 -10.38 13.23
C MET A 87 1.57 -10.82 11.97
N LYS A 88 2.07 -10.44 10.79
CA LYS A 88 1.47 -10.81 9.49
C LYS A 88 2.27 -11.95 8.85
N PHE A 89 1.62 -13.09 8.58
CA PHE A 89 2.22 -14.25 7.90
C PHE A 89 1.80 -14.40 6.42
N GLY A 90 2.72 -14.89 5.57
CA GLY A 90 2.50 -15.10 4.14
C GLY A 90 1.69 -16.36 3.79
N GLY A 91 1.17 -16.43 2.57
CA GLY A 91 0.48 -17.64 2.07
C GLY A 91 1.43 -18.84 1.90
N SER A 92 2.67 -18.61 1.45
CA SER A 92 3.75 -19.61 1.45
C SER A 92 4.04 -20.13 2.86
N SER A 93 4.08 -19.22 3.84
CA SER A 93 4.24 -19.52 5.27
C SER A 93 3.08 -20.36 5.84
N LEU A 94 1.94 -20.47 5.15
CA LEU A 94 0.76 -21.25 5.55
C LEU A 94 0.47 -22.42 4.58
N ALA A 95 1.44 -22.83 3.76
CA ALA A 95 1.20 -23.80 2.68
C ALA A 95 0.99 -25.26 3.12
N SER A 96 1.32 -25.63 4.36
CA SER A 96 1.10 -26.98 4.92
C SER A 96 0.85 -26.95 6.43
N ALA A 97 0.35 -28.06 6.98
CA ALA A 97 0.19 -28.24 8.42
C ALA A 97 1.51 -28.04 9.18
N GLU A 98 2.63 -28.54 8.66
CA GLU A 98 3.97 -28.37 9.25
C GLU A 98 4.32 -26.89 9.44
N ARG A 99 4.05 -26.05 8.44
CA ARG A 99 4.29 -24.60 8.52
C ARG A 99 3.34 -23.89 9.49
N ILE A 100 2.10 -24.38 9.61
CA ILE A 100 1.19 -23.94 10.68
C ILE A 100 1.74 -24.28 12.08
N ARG A 101 2.42 -25.43 12.25
CA ARG A 101 3.13 -25.76 13.51
C ARG A 101 4.34 -24.84 13.74
N GLU A 102 5.15 -24.57 12.72
CA GLU A 102 6.27 -23.61 12.79
C GLU A 102 5.80 -22.21 13.22
N ILE A 103 4.75 -21.67 12.58
CA ILE A 103 4.19 -20.36 12.92
C ILE A 103 3.62 -20.34 14.34
N ALA A 104 2.88 -21.38 14.75
CA ALA A 104 2.36 -21.45 16.12
C ALA A 104 3.49 -21.47 17.16
N GLN A 105 4.58 -22.19 16.91
CA GLN A 105 5.78 -22.18 17.76
C GLN A 105 6.46 -20.81 17.77
N LEU A 106 6.56 -20.13 16.61
CA LEU A 106 7.08 -18.77 16.51
C LEU A 106 6.26 -17.79 17.35
N VAL A 107 4.93 -17.82 17.22
CA VAL A 107 4.00 -16.99 18.00
C VAL A 107 4.10 -17.26 19.51
N VAL A 108 4.25 -18.53 19.91
CA VAL A 108 4.47 -18.92 21.33
C VAL A 108 5.87 -18.54 21.84
N SER A 109 6.87 -18.39 20.96
CA SER A 109 8.26 -18.09 21.36
C SER A 109 8.49 -16.66 21.86
N PHE A 110 7.50 -15.77 21.73
CA PHE A 110 7.52 -14.39 22.23
C PHE A 110 6.44 -14.18 23.32
N PRO A 111 6.52 -14.84 24.49
CA PRO A 111 5.46 -14.82 25.51
C PRO A 111 5.26 -13.45 26.19
N ASP A 112 6.28 -12.58 26.14
CA ASP A 112 6.19 -11.19 26.62
C ASP A 112 5.52 -10.25 25.60
N GLU A 113 5.36 -10.69 24.35
CA GLU A 113 4.59 -9.99 23.32
C GLU A 113 3.14 -10.48 23.29
N LYS A 114 2.22 -9.57 22.96
CA LYS A 114 0.80 -9.85 22.73
C LYS A 114 0.48 -9.52 21.28
N PRO A 115 0.79 -10.43 20.33
CA PRO A 115 0.58 -10.18 18.92
C PRO A 115 -0.89 -10.27 18.53
N ILE A 116 -1.31 -9.42 17.60
CA ILE A 116 -2.46 -9.69 16.73
C ILE A 116 -1.95 -10.41 15.49
N VAL A 117 -2.51 -11.57 15.18
CA VAL A 117 -2.07 -12.40 14.06
C VAL A 117 -2.94 -12.08 12.84
N VAL A 118 -2.31 -11.76 11.71
CA VAL A 118 -2.99 -11.53 10.42
C VAL A 118 -2.51 -12.56 9.41
N LEU A 119 -3.43 -13.38 8.89
CA LEU A 119 -3.10 -14.47 7.97
C LEU A 119 -3.60 -14.19 6.56
N SER A 120 -2.85 -14.69 5.57
CA SER A 120 -3.35 -14.87 4.20
C SER A 120 -3.96 -16.25 3.99
N ALA A 121 -4.61 -16.46 2.86
CA ALA A 121 -5.02 -17.78 2.38
C ALA A 121 -3.83 -18.76 2.23
N MET A 122 -4.08 -20.06 2.35
CA MET A 122 -3.03 -21.08 2.33
C MET A 122 -2.39 -21.25 0.93
N GLY A 123 -1.06 -21.15 0.83
CA GLY A 123 -0.30 -21.47 -0.38
C GLY A 123 -0.77 -20.68 -1.62
N LYS A 124 -1.34 -21.39 -2.59
CA LYS A 124 -1.87 -20.84 -3.85
C LYS A 124 -3.42 -20.77 -3.91
N THR A 125 -4.11 -21.04 -2.80
CA THR A 125 -5.58 -21.20 -2.78
C THR A 125 -6.34 -20.01 -3.39
N THR A 126 -5.93 -18.76 -3.15
CA THR A 126 -6.55 -17.57 -3.79
C THR A 126 -6.53 -17.63 -5.32
N ASN A 127 -5.44 -18.11 -5.92
CA ASN A 127 -5.32 -18.25 -7.38
C ASN A 127 -6.16 -19.41 -7.88
N ASN A 128 -6.17 -20.54 -7.16
CA ASN A 128 -7.03 -21.68 -7.47
C ASN A 128 -8.52 -21.30 -7.39
N LEU A 129 -8.91 -20.46 -6.43
CA LEU A 129 -10.28 -19.95 -6.27
C LEU A 129 -10.69 -19.03 -7.43
N LEU A 130 -9.80 -18.14 -7.90
CA LEU A 130 -10.04 -17.34 -9.11
C LEU A 130 -10.22 -18.22 -10.35
N LEU A 131 -9.29 -19.15 -10.59
CA LEU A 131 -9.35 -20.10 -11.70
C LEU A 131 -10.60 -21.01 -11.64
N ALA A 132 -11.03 -21.41 -10.43
CA ALA A 132 -12.27 -22.15 -10.23
C ALA A 132 -13.51 -21.31 -10.62
N GLY A 133 -13.53 -20.01 -10.33
CA GLY A 133 -14.59 -19.10 -10.77
C GLY A 133 -14.65 -18.93 -12.29
N GLU A 134 -13.50 -18.76 -12.93
CA GLU A 134 -13.38 -18.63 -14.39
C GLU A 134 -13.76 -19.93 -15.12
N LYS A 135 -13.34 -21.09 -14.59
CA LYS A 135 -13.80 -22.41 -15.03
C LYS A 135 -15.29 -22.64 -14.78
N ALA A 136 -15.85 -22.15 -13.66
CA ALA A 136 -17.27 -22.32 -13.35
C ALA A 136 -18.19 -21.59 -14.37
N VAL A 137 -17.80 -20.42 -14.86
CA VAL A 137 -18.56 -19.70 -15.91
C VAL A 137 -18.64 -20.50 -17.23
N SER A 138 -17.56 -21.20 -17.58
CA SER A 138 -17.46 -21.95 -18.84
C SER A 138 -17.98 -23.38 -18.75
N CYS A 139 -17.91 -24.02 -17.57
CA CYS A 139 -18.39 -25.39 -17.38
C CYS A 139 -19.93 -25.51 -17.40
N GLY A 140 -20.42 -26.74 -17.61
CA GLY A 140 -21.83 -27.07 -17.41
C GLY A 140 -22.15 -27.29 -15.93
N VAL A 141 -23.40 -27.03 -15.52
CA VAL A 141 -23.89 -27.21 -14.13
C VAL A 141 -23.58 -28.59 -13.56
N SER A 142 -23.61 -29.64 -14.41
CA SER A 142 -23.28 -31.02 -14.06
C SER A 142 -21.84 -31.24 -13.59
N ASN A 143 -20.91 -30.38 -14.01
CA ASN A 143 -19.47 -30.56 -13.81
C ASN A 143 -18.89 -29.53 -12.83
N ALA A 144 -19.71 -28.65 -12.24
CA ALA A 144 -19.26 -27.62 -11.31
C ALA A 144 -18.66 -28.19 -10.00
N SER A 145 -19.04 -29.41 -9.62
CA SER A 145 -18.44 -30.17 -8.52
C SER A 145 -17.20 -30.99 -8.93
N GLU A 146 -16.91 -31.11 -10.23
CA GLU A 146 -15.74 -31.82 -10.78
C GLU A 146 -14.55 -30.88 -11.05
N ILE A 147 -14.64 -29.60 -10.65
CA ILE A 147 -13.57 -28.62 -10.84
C ILE A 147 -12.32 -29.06 -10.07
N GLU A 148 -11.22 -29.27 -10.80
CA GLU A 148 -9.93 -29.74 -10.30
C GLU A 148 -9.38 -28.82 -9.19
N GLU A 149 -9.53 -27.51 -9.35
CA GLU A 149 -9.16 -26.50 -8.36
C GLU A 149 -9.96 -26.62 -7.06
N LEU A 150 -11.28 -26.87 -7.14
CA LEU A 150 -12.12 -27.09 -5.95
C LEU A 150 -11.70 -28.38 -5.23
N SER A 151 -11.46 -29.44 -5.98
CA SER A 151 -10.98 -30.72 -5.44
C SER A 151 -9.61 -30.56 -4.76
N SER A 152 -8.71 -29.78 -5.36
CA SER A 152 -7.39 -29.44 -4.81
C SER A 152 -7.49 -28.59 -3.54
N VAL A 153 -8.39 -27.60 -3.50
CA VAL A 153 -8.69 -26.78 -2.31
C VAL A 153 -9.23 -27.65 -1.19
N ASN A 154 -10.23 -28.50 -1.47
CA ASN A 154 -10.84 -29.41 -0.50
C ASN A 154 -9.79 -30.37 0.09
N GLN A 155 -8.99 -31.02 -0.77
CA GLN A 155 -7.96 -31.96 -0.34
C GLN A 155 -6.88 -31.29 0.54
N LEU A 156 -6.45 -30.08 0.19
CA LEU A 156 -5.43 -29.32 0.95
C LEU A 156 -5.93 -28.98 2.36
N HIS A 157 -7.16 -28.48 2.50
CA HIS A 157 -7.71 -28.11 3.80
C HIS A 157 -8.03 -29.36 4.65
N LEU A 158 -8.68 -30.39 4.09
CA LEU A 158 -9.00 -31.63 4.80
C LEU A 158 -7.74 -32.37 5.28
N ARG A 159 -6.70 -32.44 4.43
CA ARG A 159 -5.40 -33.00 4.81
C ARG A 159 -4.77 -32.21 5.97
N THR A 160 -4.82 -30.88 5.91
CA THR A 160 -4.27 -30.01 6.95
C THR A 160 -4.99 -30.19 8.28
N VAL A 161 -6.32 -30.26 8.28
CA VAL A 161 -7.14 -30.54 9.47
C VAL A 161 -6.75 -31.88 10.10
N TYR A 162 -6.63 -32.93 9.29
CA TYR A 162 -6.23 -34.26 9.74
C TYR A 162 -4.81 -34.28 10.34
N GLU A 163 -3.84 -33.66 9.68
CA GLU A 163 -2.45 -33.57 10.16
C GLU A 163 -2.30 -32.69 11.43
N LEU A 164 -3.22 -31.76 11.68
CA LEU A 164 -3.24 -30.92 12.89
C LEU A 164 -4.11 -31.49 14.03
N GLY A 165 -4.89 -32.55 13.78
CA GLY A 165 -5.76 -33.18 14.78
C GLY A 165 -7.00 -32.33 15.15
N ILE A 166 -7.50 -31.52 14.21
CA ILE A 166 -8.62 -30.59 14.41
C ILE A 166 -9.94 -31.26 13.96
N ASP A 167 -11.07 -30.84 14.51
CA ASP A 167 -12.40 -31.26 14.01
C ASP A 167 -12.70 -30.63 12.63
N ALA A 168 -13.08 -31.47 11.67
CA ALA A 168 -13.42 -31.05 10.31
C ALA A 168 -14.72 -30.25 10.19
N SER A 169 -15.59 -30.31 11.22
CA SER A 169 -16.87 -29.57 11.27
C SER A 169 -16.70 -28.05 11.08
N VAL A 170 -15.55 -27.50 11.48
CA VAL A 170 -15.20 -26.07 11.38
C VAL A 170 -15.06 -25.59 9.93
N ILE A 171 -14.81 -26.51 8.99
CA ILE A 171 -14.45 -26.19 7.59
C ILE A 171 -15.42 -26.82 6.59
N SER A 172 -16.07 -27.94 6.91
CA SER A 172 -17.05 -28.57 6.00
C SER A 172 -18.13 -27.59 5.55
N VAL A 173 -18.66 -26.77 6.47
CA VAL A 173 -19.66 -25.72 6.17
C VAL A 173 -19.16 -24.75 5.10
N HIS A 174 -17.92 -24.27 5.19
CA HIS A 174 -17.36 -23.32 4.23
C HIS A 174 -16.97 -23.97 2.89
N LEU A 175 -16.67 -25.27 2.86
CA LEU A 175 -16.50 -26.02 1.61
C LEU A 175 -17.85 -26.28 0.92
N GLU A 176 -18.90 -26.57 1.68
CA GLU A 176 -20.28 -26.70 1.18
C GLU A 176 -20.82 -25.35 0.64
N GLU A 177 -20.56 -24.24 1.32
CA GLU A 177 -20.86 -22.88 0.83
C GLU A 177 -20.10 -22.54 -0.46
N LEU A 178 -18.81 -22.87 -0.54
CA LEU A 178 -17.97 -22.66 -1.72
C LEU A 178 -18.47 -23.49 -2.92
N GLU A 179 -18.83 -24.77 -2.70
CA GLU A 179 -19.40 -25.62 -3.74
C GLU A 179 -20.77 -25.12 -4.22
N GLN A 180 -21.61 -24.63 -3.31
CA GLN A 180 -22.89 -23.99 -3.65
C GLN A 180 -22.69 -22.70 -4.47
N LEU A 181 -21.70 -21.88 -4.11
CA LEU A 181 -21.35 -20.67 -4.86
C LEU A 181 -20.88 -20.98 -6.28
N LEU A 182 -19.99 -21.97 -6.44
CA LEU A 182 -19.49 -22.39 -7.76
C LEU A 182 -20.59 -23.01 -8.62
N LYS A 183 -21.52 -23.79 -8.04
CA LYS A 183 -22.73 -24.26 -8.73
C LYS A 183 -23.62 -23.09 -9.17
N GLY A 184 -23.80 -22.07 -8.33
CA GLY A 184 -24.53 -20.85 -8.68
C GLY A 184 -23.91 -20.10 -9.86
N ILE A 185 -22.58 -19.95 -9.87
CA ILE A 185 -21.84 -19.33 -11.00
C ILE A 185 -22.03 -20.15 -12.28
N ALA A 186 -21.93 -21.49 -12.22
CA ALA A 186 -22.12 -22.36 -13.38
C ALA A 186 -23.57 -22.40 -13.90
N MET A 187 -24.56 -22.16 -13.04
CA MET A 187 -25.97 -22.02 -13.44
C MET A 187 -26.25 -20.69 -14.12
N MET A 188 -25.69 -19.59 -13.61
CA MET A 188 -25.90 -18.24 -14.16
C MET A 188 -25.01 -17.93 -15.37
N LYS A 189 -23.81 -18.53 -15.43
CA LYS A 189 -22.72 -18.19 -16.35
C LYS A 189 -22.25 -16.73 -16.27
N GLU A 190 -22.38 -16.14 -15.08
CA GLU A 190 -21.99 -14.76 -14.78
C GLU A 190 -21.10 -14.74 -13.53
N LEU A 191 -19.91 -14.14 -13.64
CA LEU A 191 -19.00 -13.88 -12.52
C LEU A 191 -18.82 -12.38 -12.34
N THR A 192 -19.69 -11.76 -11.53
CA THR A 192 -19.57 -10.33 -11.19
C THR A 192 -18.35 -10.09 -10.31
N LEU A 193 -17.79 -8.86 -10.30
CA LEU A 193 -16.68 -8.50 -9.41
C LEU A 193 -17.04 -8.71 -7.92
N ARG A 194 -18.29 -8.48 -7.53
CA ARG A 194 -18.81 -8.79 -6.19
C ARG A 194 -18.81 -10.29 -5.89
N THR A 195 -19.20 -11.12 -6.86
CA THR A 195 -19.15 -12.59 -6.74
C THR A 195 -17.71 -13.08 -6.60
N ARG A 196 -16.80 -12.51 -7.41
CA ARG A 196 -15.35 -12.78 -7.37
C ARG A 196 -14.74 -12.44 -6.01
N ASP A 197 -15.02 -11.26 -5.45
CA ASP A 197 -14.54 -10.84 -4.12
C ASP A 197 -15.03 -11.79 -3.00
N TYR A 198 -16.30 -12.21 -3.07
CA TYR A 198 -16.84 -13.20 -2.12
C TYR A 198 -16.17 -14.58 -2.29
N LEU A 199 -15.94 -15.03 -3.53
CA LEU A 199 -15.31 -16.33 -3.85
C LEU A 199 -13.89 -16.42 -3.28
N VAL A 200 -13.05 -15.38 -3.46
CA VAL A 200 -11.69 -15.38 -2.89
C VAL A 200 -11.67 -15.24 -1.37
N SER A 201 -12.71 -14.69 -0.74
CA SER A 201 -12.75 -14.53 0.72
C SER A 201 -12.64 -15.84 1.51
N PHE A 202 -13.20 -16.94 0.96
CA PHE A 202 -13.13 -18.27 1.56
C PHE A 202 -11.69 -18.72 1.88
N GLY A 203 -10.70 -18.31 1.09
CA GLY A 203 -9.29 -18.67 1.33
C GLY A 203 -8.72 -18.13 2.65
N GLU A 204 -8.94 -16.85 2.97
CA GLU A 204 -8.46 -16.23 4.21
C GLU A 204 -9.38 -16.64 5.40
N CYS A 205 -10.69 -16.79 5.15
CA CYS A 205 -11.65 -17.26 6.15
C CYS A 205 -11.34 -18.68 6.65
N MET A 206 -10.96 -19.61 5.76
CA MET A 206 -10.57 -20.97 6.15
C MET A 206 -9.21 -21.02 6.85
N SER A 207 -8.20 -20.28 6.37
CA SER A 207 -6.86 -20.33 6.96
C SER A 207 -6.83 -19.81 8.41
N THR A 208 -7.58 -18.74 8.69
CA THR A 208 -7.74 -18.18 10.05
C THR A 208 -8.49 -19.11 11.00
N ARG A 209 -9.51 -19.83 10.51
CA ARG A 209 -10.26 -20.82 11.30
C ARG A 209 -9.39 -22.03 11.65
N ILE A 210 -8.63 -22.58 10.70
CA ILE A 210 -7.66 -23.65 10.94
C ILE A 210 -6.63 -23.21 11.99
N PHE A 211 -6.02 -22.04 11.82
CA PHE A 211 -4.95 -21.58 12.70
C PHE A 211 -5.45 -21.28 14.12
N ALA A 212 -6.61 -20.64 14.28
CA ALA A 212 -7.19 -20.39 15.59
C ALA A 212 -7.61 -21.69 16.29
N ALA A 213 -8.17 -22.66 15.57
CA ALA A 213 -8.48 -23.98 16.13
C ALA A 213 -7.21 -24.72 16.56
N TYR A 214 -6.12 -24.63 15.77
CA TYR A 214 -4.83 -25.21 16.13
C TYR A 214 -4.20 -24.57 17.37
N LEU A 215 -4.21 -23.23 17.48
CA LEU A 215 -3.72 -22.54 18.68
C LEU A 215 -4.46 -23.01 19.94
N ASN A 216 -5.79 -23.13 19.87
CA ASN A 216 -6.57 -23.62 21.00
C ASN A 216 -6.26 -25.11 21.33
N SER A 217 -5.95 -25.96 20.34
CA SER A 217 -5.58 -27.36 20.60
C SER A 217 -4.21 -27.53 21.27
N ILE A 218 -3.27 -26.59 21.06
CA ILE A 218 -2.00 -26.51 21.80
C ILE A 218 -2.11 -25.73 23.12
N GLY A 219 -3.32 -25.33 23.54
CA GLY A 219 -3.59 -24.63 24.80
C GLY A 219 -3.40 -23.10 24.76
N VAL A 220 -3.11 -22.52 23.59
CA VAL A 220 -3.02 -21.07 23.40
C VAL A 220 -4.40 -20.52 23.08
N LYS A 221 -4.97 -19.74 24.01
CA LYS A 221 -6.32 -19.20 23.84
C LYS A 221 -6.36 -18.19 22.68
N ALA A 222 -6.98 -18.57 21.57
CA ALA A 222 -7.07 -17.77 20.35
C ALA A 222 -8.51 -17.61 19.87
N ARG A 223 -8.82 -16.49 19.22
CA ARG A 223 -10.14 -16.22 18.63
C ARG A 223 -9.98 -15.75 17.19
N GLN A 224 -10.65 -16.44 16.26
CA GLN A 224 -10.73 -16.03 14.86
C GLN A 224 -11.66 -14.83 14.71
N TYR A 225 -11.30 -13.93 13.80
CA TYR A 225 -12.04 -12.73 13.45
C TYR A 225 -12.02 -12.51 11.92
N ASP A 226 -13.19 -12.31 11.33
CA ASP A 226 -13.30 -11.89 9.94
C ASP A 226 -13.24 -10.36 9.86
N ALA A 227 -12.40 -9.82 8.98
CA ALA A 227 -12.13 -8.38 8.87
C ALA A 227 -13.41 -7.56 8.62
N PHE A 228 -14.29 -8.08 7.76
CA PHE A 228 -15.57 -7.48 7.43
C PHE A 228 -16.51 -7.32 8.63
N ASP A 229 -16.37 -8.15 9.67
CA ASP A 229 -17.21 -8.05 10.87
C ASP A 229 -16.56 -7.23 11.99
N ILE A 230 -15.23 -7.25 12.15
CA ILE A 230 -14.58 -6.42 13.19
C ILE A 230 -14.62 -4.91 12.91
N GLY A 231 -14.94 -4.51 11.67
CA GLY A 231 -15.13 -3.11 11.30
C GLY A 231 -14.18 -2.58 10.22
N PHE A 232 -13.61 -3.44 9.37
CA PHE A 232 -12.99 -2.96 8.12
C PHE A 232 -14.08 -2.45 7.17
N ILE A 233 -14.15 -1.13 7.02
CA ILE A 233 -15.13 -0.44 6.17
C ILE A 233 -14.39 0.08 4.93
N THR A 234 -14.89 -0.30 3.76
CA THR A 234 -14.30 0.09 2.47
C THR A 234 -15.30 0.85 1.59
N THR A 235 -14.82 1.38 0.48
CA THR A 235 -15.69 1.67 -0.66
C THR A 235 -16.35 0.39 -1.20
N ASP A 236 -17.36 0.53 -2.06
CA ASP A 236 -18.06 -0.60 -2.71
C ASP A 236 -17.41 -1.00 -4.05
N ASP A 237 -16.14 -0.60 -4.27
CA ASP A 237 -15.38 -0.81 -5.51
C ASP A 237 -14.66 -2.17 -5.46
N PHE A 238 -15.40 -3.23 -5.76
CA PHE A 238 -14.93 -4.62 -5.70
C PHE A 238 -13.61 -4.86 -6.46
N THR A 239 -12.81 -5.82 -5.99
CA THR A 239 -11.45 -6.16 -6.46
C THR A 239 -10.35 -5.14 -6.14
N ASN A 240 -10.67 -3.87 -5.83
CA ASN A 240 -9.68 -2.89 -5.36
C ASN A 240 -10.35 -1.81 -4.46
N ALA A 241 -10.95 -2.24 -3.35
CA ALA A 241 -11.70 -1.35 -2.47
C ALA A 241 -10.78 -0.57 -1.52
N ASP A 242 -10.90 0.76 -1.49
CA ASP A 242 -10.12 1.62 -0.60
C ASP A 242 -10.72 1.62 0.82
N ILE A 243 -9.85 1.67 1.85
CA ILE A 243 -10.26 1.68 3.27
C ILE A 243 -10.73 3.08 3.67
N LEU A 244 -11.90 3.19 4.28
CA LEU A 244 -12.41 4.44 4.83
C LEU A 244 -11.87 4.69 6.23
N GLU A 245 -11.58 5.95 6.57
CA GLU A 245 -11.07 6.39 7.89
C GLU A 245 -11.96 5.99 9.08
N ALA A 246 -13.25 5.70 8.84
CA ALA A 246 -14.15 5.12 9.85
C ALA A 246 -13.67 3.75 10.39
N THR A 247 -12.84 3.03 9.64
CA THR A 247 -12.27 1.72 10.02
C THR A 247 -11.44 1.80 11.30
N TYR A 248 -10.58 2.81 11.46
CA TYR A 248 -9.63 2.87 12.58
C TYR A 248 -10.31 2.87 13.95
N PRO A 249 -11.28 3.77 14.27
CA PRO A 249 -11.99 3.73 15.55
C PRO A 249 -12.89 2.49 15.69
N SER A 250 -13.50 1.98 14.61
CA SER A 250 -14.36 0.79 14.68
C SER A 250 -13.58 -0.48 15.04
N VAL A 251 -12.47 -0.74 14.35
CA VAL A 251 -11.59 -1.89 14.60
C VAL A 251 -10.95 -1.79 15.98
N ALA A 252 -10.47 -0.60 16.37
CA ALA A 252 -9.91 -0.38 17.68
C ALA A 252 -10.90 -0.72 18.79
N ASN A 253 -12.07 -0.06 18.80
CA ASN A 253 -13.09 -0.26 19.84
C ASN A 253 -13.49 -1.72 19.98
N ARG A 254 -13.71 -2.44 18.87
CA ARG A 254 -14.14 -3.85 18.92
C ARG A 254 -13.06 -4.79 19.45
N LEU A 255 -11.80 -4.59 19.07
CA LEU A 255 -10.68 -5.40 19.59
C LEU A 255 -10.39 -5.09 21.07
N TYR A 256 -10.48 -3.83 21.50
CA TYR A 256 -10.36 -3.46 22.92
C TYR A 256 -11.52 -4.03 23.76
N ASP A 257 -12.77 -3.94 23.29
CA ASP A 257 -13.95 -4.45 23.98
C ASP A 257 -13.88 -5.96 24.22
N ASP A 258 -13.58 -6.73 23.16
CA ASP A 258 -13.54 -8.19 23.25
C ASP A 258 -12.34 -8.67 24.10
N TRP A 259 -11.17 -8.02 23.99
CA TRP A 259 -10.01 -8.32 24.83
C TRP A 259 -10.26 -8.03 26.32
N THR A 260 -10.98 -6.95 26.62
CA THR A 260 -11.34 -6.57 28.00
C THR A 260 -12.32 -7.57 28.64
N ARG A 261 -13.18 -8.20 27.82
CA ARG A 261 -14.11 -9.25 28.27
C ARG A 261 -13.42 -10.60 28.44
N ASP A 262 -12.52 -10.95 27.53
CA ASP A 262 -11.85 -12.24 27.49
C ASP A 262 -10.51 -12.16 26.71
N PRO A 263 -9.35 -12.19 27.40
CA PRO A 263 -8.05 -12.08 26.76
C PRO A 263 -7.72 -13.34 25.95
N ALA A 264 -7.99 -13.27 24.65
CA ALA A 264 -7.71 -14.30 23.66
C ALA A 264 -6.99 -13.67 22.46
N MET A 265 -5.97 -14.35 21.93
CA MET A 265 -5.17 -13.87 20.81
C MET A 265 -6.03 -13.68 19.55
N PRO A 266 -6.15 -12.46 18.98
CA PRO A 266 -6.93 -12.23 17.77
C PRO A 266 -6.21 -12.79 16.53
N VAL A 267 -6.89 -13.66 15.79
CA VAL A 267 -6.45 -14.19 14.50
C VAL A 267 -7.37 -13.62 13.41
N VAL A 268 -6.91 -12.63 12.67
CA VAL A 268 -7.69 -11.81 11.75
C VAL A 268 -7.43 -12.19 10.29
N THR A 269 -8.46 -12.22 9.46
CA THR A 269 -8.32 -12.38 7.99
C THR A 269 -7.62 -11.15 7.40
N GLY A 270 -6.60 -11.33 6.57
CA GLY A 270 -6.13 -10.26 5.69
C GLY A 270 -7.11 -9.96 4.55
N PHE A 271 -6.74 -9.03 3.66
CA PHE A 271 -7.27 -8.81 2.31
C PHE A 271 -8.75 -8.44 2.17
N LEU A 272 -9.55 -8.58 3.22
CA LEU A 272 -11.00 -8.44 3.20
C LEU A 272 -11.47 -7.18 3.93
N GLY A 273 -12.61 -6.67 3.50
CA GLY A 273 -13.36 -5.59 4.14
C GLY A 273 -14.85 -5.70 3.86
N LYS A 274 -15.59 -4.66 4.25
CA LYS A 274 -17.04 -4.54 4.08
C LYS A 274 -17.40 -3.25 3.36
N GLY A 275 -18.03 -3.36 2.19
CA GLY A 275 -18.49 -2.21 1.41
C GLY A 275 -19.53 -1.39 2.17
N TRP A 276 -19.30 -0.08 2.31
CA TRP A 276 -20.11 0.81 3.15
C TRP A 276 -21.61 0.84 2.78
N LYS A 277 -21.97 0.82 1.48
CA LYS A 277 -23.37 0.89 1.04
C LYS A 277 -23.99 -0.50 0.91
N THR A 278 -23.23 -1.46 0.39
CA THR A 278 -23.74 -2.80 0.05
C THR A 278 -23.70 -3.79 1.22
N CYS A 279 -22.90 -3.50 2.26
CA CYS A 279 -22.54 -4.43 3.33
C CYS A 279 -21.96 -5.78 2.84
N ALA A 280 -21.54 -5.85 1.57
CA ALA A 280 -20.92 -7.02 0.97
C ALA A 280 -19.46 -7.18 1.40
N VAL A 281 -18.93 -8.40 1.32
CA VAL A 281 -17.48 -8.63 1.42
C VAL A 281 -16.81 -7.99 0.20
N THR A 282 -15.77 -7.21 0.46
CA THR A 282 -14.93 -6.53 -0.53
C THR A 282 -13.47 -6.97 -0.37
N THR A 283 -12.67 -6.85 -1.42
CA THR A 283 -11.24 -7.13 -1.36
C THR A 283 -10.38 -5.86 -1.51
N LEU A 284 -9.30 -5.82 -0.74
CA LEU A 284 -8.40 -4.67 -0.58
C LEU A 284 -7.29 -4.61 -1.67
N GLY A 285 -7.52 -5.22 -2.84
CA GLY A 285 -6.59 -5.23 -3.96
C GLY A 285 -5.24 -5.91 -3.69
N ARG A 286 -4.25 -5.61 -4.53
CA ARG A 286 -2.91 -6.22 -4.42
C ARG A 286 -2.26 -5.85 -3.09
N GLY A 287 -1.74 -6.85 -2.37
CA GLY A 287 -1.22 -6.66 -1.02
C GLY A 287 -2.28 -6.36 0.04
N GLY A 288 -3.56 -6.69 -0.16
CA GLY A 288 -4.60 -6.38 0.83
C GLY A 288 -4.33 -6.93 2.24
N SER A 289 -3.84 -8.18 2.40
CA SER A 289 -3.44 -8.72 3.71
C SER A 289 -2.25 -7.98 4.36
N ASP A 290 -1.49 -7.25 3.54
CA ASP A 290 -0.38 -6.37 3.93
C ASP A 290 -0.91 -5.04 4.48
N LEU A 291 -1.93 -4.50 3.81
CA LEU A 291 -2.68 -3.32 4.22
C LEU A 291 -3.49 -3.58 5.51
N THR A 292 -4.16 -4.73 5.65
CA THR A 292 -4.89 -5.10 6.88
C THR A 292 -4.00 -4.99 8.13
N ALA A 293 -2.77 -5.51 8.07
CA ALA A 293 -1.85 -5.49 9.19
C ALA A 293 -1.40 -4.07 9.59
N THR A 294 -1.14 -3.18 8.62
CA THR A 294 -0.79 -1.78 8.90
C THR A 294 -1.98 -0.95 9.33
N THR A 295 -3.19 -1.24 8.84
CA THR A 295 -4.44 -0.63 9.31
C THR A 295 -4.74 -0.98 10.76
N ILE A 296 -4.56 -2.25 11.17
CA ILE A 296 -4.65 -2.66 12.59
C ILE A 296 -3.59 -1.95 13.43
N GLY A 297 -2.36 -1.82 12.91
CA GLY A 297 -1.29 -1.03 13.53
C GLY A 297 -1.72 0.42 13.81
N LYS A 298 -2.15 1.16 12.79
CA LYS A 298 -2.61 2.57 12.88
C LYS A 298 -3.85 2.70 13.77
N ALA A 299 -4.79 1.75 13.72
CA ALA A 299 -6.00 1.75 14.55
C ALA A 299 -5.70 1.63 16.05
N LEU A 300 -4.73 0.80 16.42
CA LEU A 300 -4.43 0.49 17.82
C LEU A 300 -3.25 1.29 18.40
N GLY A 301 -2.49 2.01 17.58
CA GLY A 301 -1.33 2.81 18.01
C GLY A 301 -0.14 1.94 18.46
N LEU A 302 0.11 0.84 17.75
CA LEU A 302 1.08 -0.19 18.17
C LEU A 302 2.53 0.23 17.92
N ARG A 303 3.46 -0.33 18.72
CA ARG A 303 4.89 0.02 18.67
C ARG A 303 5.59 -0.43 17.38
N GLU A 304 5.16 -1.55 16.81
CA GLU A 304 5.77 -2.14 15.60
C GLU A 304 4.74 -3.02 14.87
N VAL A 305 4.76 -2.97 13.53
CA VAL A 305 4.07 -3.96 12.69
C VAL A 305 5.13 -4.97 12.21
N GLN A 306 5.12 -6.16 12.81
CA GLN A 306 6.02 -7.26 12.44
C GLN A 306 5.46 -8.01 11.22
N LYS A 307 6.03 -7.68 10.07
CA LYS A 307 5.78 -8.30 8.79
C LYS A 307 6.65 -9.56 8.67
N VAL A 308 6.10 -10.75 8.96
CA VAL A 308 6.79 -12.05 8.88
C VAL A 308 6.44 -12.77 7.56
N TRP A 309 7.02 -12.31 6.45
CA TRP A 309 6.55 -12.65 5.09
C TRP A 309 7.39 -13.65 4.32
N LYS A 310 8.67 -13.78 4.67
CA LYS A 310 9.71 -14.13 3.70
C LYS A 310 10.43 -15.41 4.07
N ASP A 311 10.77 -16.17 3.04
CA ASP A 311 11.76 -17.25 3.06
C ASP A 311 13.22 -16.70 3.11
N VAL A 312 13.40 -15.38 3.11
CA VAL A 312 14.68 -14.64 3.12
C VAL A 312 14.74 -13.61 4.26
N ASP A 313 15.96 -13.24 4.66
CA ASP A 313 16.25 -12.38 5.83
C ASP A 313 15.98 -10.88 5.61
N GLY A 314 14.73 -10.54 5.27
CA GLY A 314 14.23 -9.17 5.15
C GLY A 314 14.12 -8.70 3.69
N VAL A 315 14.63 -7.50 3.44
CA VAL A 315 14.85 -6.92 2.11
C VAL A 315 16.33 -6.99 1.78
N LEU A 316 16.67 -7.42 0.57
CA LEU A 316 18.04 -7.68 0.15
C LEU A 316 18.57 -6.58 -0.79
N THR A 317 19.89 -6.50 -0.93
CA THR A 317 20.58 -5.58 -1.88
C THR A 317 20.25 -5.84 -3.35
N CYS A 318 19.72 -7.02 -3.67
CA CYS A 318 19.29 -7.48 -4.99
C CYS A 318 18.48 -8.79 -4.85
N ASP A 319 17.91 -9.30 -5.94
CA ASP A 319 17.22 -10.60 -5.92
C ASP A 319 18.24 -11.75 -5.75
N PRO A 320 18.10 -12.62 -4.72
CA PRO A 320 19.03 -13.72 -4.46
C PRO A 320 19.01 -14.80 -5.55
N SER A 321 17.95 -14.87 -6.35
CA SER A 321 17.84 -15.72 -7.53
C SER A 321 18.76 -15.26 -8.66
N ILE A 322 19.08 -13.95 -8.70
CA ILE A 322 20.00 -13.35 -9.66
C ILE A 322 21.42 -13.33 -9.10
N CYS A 323 21.62 -12.81 -7.88
CA CYS A 323 22.92 -12.79 -7.23
C CYS A 323 22.88 -13.51 -5.86
N PRO A 324 23.54 -14.67 -5.70
CA PRO A 324 23.55 -15.39 -4.42
C PRO A 324 24.37 -14.68 -3.31
N VAL A 325 25.07 -13.59 -3.63
CA VAL A 325 25.83 -12.74 -2.70
C VAL A 325 24.98 -11.56 -2.18
N ALA A 326 23.66 -11.62 -2.33
CA ALA A 326 22.75 -10.57 -1.88
C ALA A 326 22.76 -10.42 -0.34
N GLU A 327 23.04 -9.20 0.16
CA GLU A 327 23.11 -8.92 1.59
C GLU A 327 21.76 -8.41 2.15
N PRO A 328 21.43 -8.69 3.43
CA PRO A 328 20.23 -8.16 4.08
C PRO A 328 20.42 -6.69 4.47
N VAL A 329 19.56 -5.81 3.93
CA VAL A 329 19.56 -4.38 4.26
C VAL A 329 18.90 -4.19 5.64
N PRO A 330 19.61 -3.73 6.68
CA PRO A 330 19.07 -3.71 8.05
C PRO A 330 18.06 -2.58 8.30
N TYR A 331 18.18 -1.46 7.58
CA TYR A 331 17.36 -0.27 7.77
C TYR A 331 16.94 0.35 6.43
N LEU A 332 15.67 0.69 6.28
CA LEU A 332 15.09 1.38 5.12
C LEU A 332 14.22 2.57 5.56
N THR A 333 14.09 3.56 4.69
CA THR A 333 13.01 4.56 4.79
C THR A 333 11.72 4.08 4.10
N PHE A 334 10.57 4.62 4.49
CA PHE A 334 9.29 4.35 3.79
C PHE A 334 9.33 4.73 2.30
N ASP A 335 10.06 5.78 1.93
CA ASP A 335 10.19 6.21 0.53
C ASP A 335 11.06 5.22 -0.28
N GLU A 336 12.21 4.77 0.26
CA GLU A 336 12.99 3.69 -0.35
C GLU A 336 12.19 2.39 -0.48
N ALA A 337 11.46 2.00 0.57
CA ALA A 337 10.65 0.79 0.58
C ALA A 337 9.50 0.85 -0.44
N ALA A 338 8.90 2.03 -0.67
CA ALA A 338 7.84 2.22 -1.66
C ALA A 338 8.35 2.06 -3.10
N GLU A 339 9.51 2.64 -3.42
CA GLU A 339 10.17 2.48 -4.73
C GLU A 339 10.60 1.02 -4.95
N LEU A 340 11.22 0.39 -3.94
CA LEU A 340 11.61 -1.03 -3.98
C LEU A 340 10.41 -1.93 -4.29
N ALA A 341 9.30 -1.72 -3.56
CA ALA A 341 8.05 -2.44 -3.70
C ALA A 341 7.41 -2.27 -5.09
N TYR A 342 7.51 -1.10 -5.71
CA TYR A 342 6.93 -0.82 -7.03
C TYR A 342 7.69 -1.52 -8.16
N PHE A 343 9.02 -1.45 -8.15
CA PHE A 343 9.84 -1.86 -9.30
C PHE A 343 10.18 -3.35 -9.36
N GLY A 344 9.98 -4.14 -8.29
CA GLY A 344 10.17 -5.58 -8.35
C GLY A 344 10.35 -6.31 -7.03
N ALA A 345 10.60 -5.62 -5.91
CA ALA A 345 10.68 -6.29 -4.62
C ALA A 345 9.27 -6.74 -4.18
N GLN A 346 8.92 -8.00 -4.48
CA GLN A 346 7.66 -8.68 -4.11
C GLN A 346 7.55 -8.93 -2.58
N VAL A 347 7.95 -7.96 -1.76
CA VAL A 347 8.00 -8.02 -0.30
C VAL A 347 6.82 -7.27 0.31
N LEU A 348 6.43 -6.15 -0.29
CA LEU A 348 5.41 -5.22 0.20
C LEU A 348 4.63 -4.66 -0.98
N HIS A 349 3.38 -4.22 -0.78
CA HIS A 349 2.69 -3.38 -1.76
C HIS A 349 2.74 -1.90 -1.36
N PRO A 350 2.97 -0.93 -2.27
CA PRO A 350 3.11 0.49 -1.90
C PRO A 350 1.90 1.07 -1.13
N GLN A 351 0.66 0.68 -1.49
CA GLN A 351 -0.53 1.08 -0.74
C GLN A 351 -0.49 0.62 0.73
N SER A 352 0.07 -0.58 1.01
CA SER A 352 0.14 -1.14 2.37
C SER A 352 0.97 -0.32 3.34
N MET A 353 1.87 0.54 2.84
CA MET A 353 2.73 1.38 3.67
C MET A 353 2.08 2.72 4.01
N ARG A 354 0.95 3.10 3.40
CA ARG A 354 0.26 4.37 3.72
C ARG A 354 -0.17 4.43 5.21
N PRO A 355 -0.88 3.45 5.80
CA PRO A 355 -1.28 3.54 7.21
C PRO A 355 -0.09 3.55 8.18
N ALA A 356 1.00 2.84 7.84
CA ALA A 356 2.22 2.83 8.64
C ALA A 356 2.99 4.16 8.57
N ARG A 357 3.03 4.79 7.39
CA ARG A 357 3.60 6.14 7.17
C ARG A 357 2.81 7.20 7.94
N ASP A 358 1.49 7.17 7.85
CA ASP A 358 0.60 8.14 8.51
C ASP A 358 0.65 8.04 10.03
N GLY A 359 0.69 6.82 10.58
CA GLY A 359 0.78 6.57 12.02
C GLY A 359 2.20 6.61 12.58
N GLU A 360 3.21 6.84 11.73
CA GLU A 360 4.65 6.77 12.03
C GLU A 360 5.13 5.43 12.65
N ILE A 361 4.38 4.35 12.41
CA ILE A 361 4.63 3.03 13.01
C ILE A 361 5.70 2.27 12.22
N PRO A 362 6.82 1.86 12.84
CA PRO A 362 7.87 1.13 12.15
C PRO A 362 7.38 -0.25 11.70
N VAL A 363 7.84 -0.66 10.52
CA VAL A 363 7.46 -1.92 9.87
C VAL A 363 8.70 -2.80 9.77
N ARG A 364 8.71 -3.96 10.44
CA ARG A 364 9.86 -4.89 10.41
C ARG A 364 9.57 -6.07 9.51
N VAL A 365 10.35 -6.26 8.46
CA VAL A 365 10.31 -7.45 7.60
C VAL A 365 11.22 -8.53 8.21
N LYS A 366 10.64 -9.66 8.64
CA LYS A 366 11.35 -10.83 9.20
C LYS A 366 11.16 -12.09 8.36
N ASN A 367 12.13 -12.99 8.47
CA ASN A 367 12.10 -14.35 7.93
C ASN A 367 11.33 -15.29 8.86
N SER A 368 10.53 -16.22 8.32
CA SER A 368 9.86 -17.27 9.11
C SER A 368 10.80 -18.41 9.54
N TYR A 369 11.83 -18.73 8.75
CA TYR A 369 12.82 -19.78 9.03
C TYR A 369 13.90 -19.31 10.01
N ASN A 370 14.20 -18.00 10.02
CA ASN A 370 15.21 -17.39 10.86
C ASN A 370 14.60 -16.28 11.76
N PRO A 371 13.72 -16.63 12.72
CA PRO A 371 12.99 -15.65 13.53
C PRO A 371 13.89 -14.84 14.49
N LYS A 372 15.16 -15.24 14.63
CA LYS A 372 16.19 -14.55 15.42
C LYS A 372 16.98 -13.50 14.62
N ALA A 373 16.87 -13.47 13.30
CA ALA A 373 17.45 -12.40 12.49
C ALA A 373 16.81 -11.04 12.88
N PRO A 374 17.57 -9.93 12.84
CA PRO A 374 17.02 -8.59 13.04
C PRO A 374 16.00 -8.21 11.95
N GLY A 375 16.15 -8.80 10.76
CA GLY A 375 15.39 -8.45 9.56
C GLY A 375 15.70 -7.04 9.07
N THR A 376 14.80 -6.51 8.25
CA THR A 376 14.84 -5.11 7.79
C THR A 376 13.84 -4.28 8.57
N LEU A 377 14.28 -3.18 9.18
CA LEU A 377 13.40 -2.22 9.84
C LEU A 377 13.14 -1.01 8.92
N ILE A 378 11.87 -0.78 8.60
CA ILE A 378 11.41 0.33 7.76
C ILE A 378 10.87 1.44 8.67
N THR A 379 11.37 2.66 8.47
CA THR A 379 11.13 3.83 9.33
C THR A 379 10.87 5.09 8.51
N LYS A 380 10.48 6.19 9.17
CA LYS A 380 10.33 7.50 8.53
C LYS A 380 11.69 8.13 8.17
N THR A 381 12.71 7.93 9.00
CA THR A 381 14.08 8.41 8.82
C THR A 381 15.07 7.38 9.35
N ARG A 382 16.24 7.30 8.71
CA ARG A 382 17.39 6.48 9.13
C ARG A 382 18.68 7.29 9.00
N ASP A 383 19.77 6.80 9.59
CA ASP A 383 21.09 7.34 9.28
C ASP A 383 21.45 7.06 7.80
N MET A 384 21.89 8.10 7.11
CA MET A 384 22.28 8.10 5.70
C MET A 384 23.80 8.29 5.52
N SER A 385 24.55 8.53 6.60
CA SER A 385 26.00 8.84 6.58
C SER A 385 26.86 7.77 5.90
N LYS A 386 26.41 6.52 5.89
CA LYS A 386 27.10 5.36 5.29
C LYS A 386 26.41 4.79 4.05
N ALA A 387 25.28 5.36 3.62
CA ALA A 387 24.47 4.79 2.55
C ALA A 387 24.60 5.60 1.26
N VAL A 388 25.28 5.02 0.28
CA VAL A 388 25.35 5.52 -1.11
C VAL A 388 24.27 4.84 -1.94
N LEU A 389 24.40 3.52 -2.15
CA LEU A 389 23.37 2.68 -2.78
C LEU A 389 22.77 1.74 -1.72
N THR A 390 21.46 1.52 -1.78
CA THR A 390 20.71 0.71 -0.82
C THR A 390 20.34 -0.65 -1.41
N SER A 391 19.84 -0.70 -2.65
CA SER A 391 19.47 -1.95 -3.34
C SER A 391 19.31 -1.73 -4.86
N ILE A 392 19.43 -2.82 -5.62
CA ILE A 392 19.31 -2.89 -7.09
C ILE A 392 18.13 -3.81 -7.42
N VAL A 393 17.14 -3.28 -8.13
CA VAL A 393 15.94 -4.01 -8.56
C VAL A 393 15.98 -4.25 -10.06
N LEU A 394 15.51 -5.41 -10.50
CA LEU A 394 15.34 -5.75 -11.91
C LEU A 394 13.87 -6.07 -12.23
N LYS A 395 13.36 -5.48 -13.30
CA LYS A 395 12.07 -5.82 -13.91
C LYS A 395 12.27 -6.28 -15.36
N GLN A 396 12.14 -7.57 -15.61
CA GLN A 396 12.32 -8.20 -16.93
C GLN A 396 11.04 -8.15 -17.78
N ASN A 397 11.18 -8.27 -19.10
CA ASN A 397 10.06 -8.30 -20.06
C ASN A 397 9.09 -7.10 -19.94
N VAL A 398 9.60 -5.87 -19.81
CA VAL A 398 8.81 -4.68 -20.09
C VAL A 398 8.83 -4.36 -21.59
N THR A 399 7.79 -3.67 -22.06
CA THR A 399 7.73 -3.13 -23.42
C THR A 399 8.08 -1.64 -23.36
N LEU A 400 9.10 -1.21 -24.10
CA LEU A 400 9.42 0.20 -24.30
C LEU A 400 8.66 0.70 -25.54
N LEU A 401 7.94 1.81 -25.40
CA LEU A 401 7.20 2.46 -26.46
C LEU A 401 7.74 3.88 -26.64
N ASP A 402 8.22 4.22 -27.83
CA ASP A 402 8.67 5.58 -28.14
C ASP A 402 7.68 6.27 -29.09
N ILE A 403 7.19 7.45 -28.69
CA ILE A 403 6.14 8.20 -29.37
C ILE A 403 6.77 9.52 -29.85
N VAL A 404 7.08 9.60 -31.15
CA VAL A 404 7.78 10.74 -31.76
C VAL A 404 6.80 11.63 -32.53
N SER A 405 6.70 12.90 -32.15
CA SER A 405 5.86 13.88 -32.86
C SER A 405 6.45 15.28 -32.79
N THR A 406 6.85 15.81 -33.96
CA THR A 406 7.31 17.21 -34.11
C THR A 406 6.23 18.23 -33.75
N ARG A 407 4.97 17.80 -33.62
CA ARG A 407 3.84 18.62 -33.17
C ARG A 407 3.83 18.86 -31.65
N MET A 408 4.59 18.08 -30.87
CA MET A 408 4.66 18.27 -29.41
C MET A 408 5.33 19.60 -29.02
N LEU A 409 6.20 20.14 -29.87
CA LEU A 409 6.87 21.43 -29.68
C LEU A 409 5.87 22.59 -29.54
N GLY A 410 5.66 23.04 -28.31
CA GLY A 410 4.80 24.19 -27.99
C GLY A 410 3.29 23.91 -28.01
N GLN A 411 2.85 22.67 -28.27
CA GLN A 411 1.43 22.33 -28.28
C GLN A 411 0.93 21.92 -26.88
N VAL A 412 0.06 22.75 -26.31
CA VAL A 412 -0.69 22.39 -25.09
C VAL A 412 -1.62 21.21 -25.40
N GLY A 413 -1.58 20.17 -24.57
CA GLY A 413 -2.53 19.04 -24.60
C GLY A 413 -2.05 17.78 -25.33
N PHE A 414 -0.87 17.76 -25.97
CA PHE A 414 -0.36 16.53 -26.61
C PHE A 414 -0.21 15.37 -25.61
N LEU A 415 0.51 15.59 -24.51
CA LEU A 415 0.68 14.60 -23.44
C LEU A 415 -0.67 14.16 -22.84
N ALA A 416 -1.59 15.11 -22.64
CA ALA A 416 -2.92 14.81 -22.09
C ALA A 416 -3.73 13.90 -23.04
N LYS A 417 -3.63 14.09 -24.36
CA LYS A 417 -4.26 13.20 -25.32
C LYS A 417 -3.64 11.79 -25.30
N VAL A 418 -2.31 11.70 -25.24
CA VAL A 418 -1.62 10.40 -25.15
C VAL A 418 -2.06 9.63 -23.90
N PHE A 419 -2.05 10.27 -22.72
CA PHE A 419 -2.49 9.62 -21.49
C PHE A 419 -4.00 9.32 -21.46
N SER A 420 -4.85 10.12 -22.11
CA SER A 420 -6.27 9.77 -22.32
C SER A 420 -6.41 8.46 -23.09
N THR A 421 -5.65 8.25 -24.17
CA THR A 421 -5.69 6.98 -24.93
C THR A 421 -5.26 5.78 -24.07
N PHE A 422 -4.30 5.95 -23.16
CA PHE A 422 -3.96 4.90 -22.18
C PHE A 422 -5.06 4.67 -21.13
N GLU A 423 -5.76 5.72 -20.68
CA GLU A 423 -6.89 5.64 -19.75
C GLU A 423 -8.11 4.96 -20.39
N ASP A 424 -8.47 5.34 -21.62
CA ASP A 424 -9.55 4.76 -22.43
C ASP A 424 -9.33 3.25 -22.70
N LEU A 425 -8.07 2.82 -22.83
CA LEU A 425 -7.66 1.41 -22.97
C LEU A 425 -7.41 0.69 -21.63
N GLY A 426 -7.45 1.39 -20.49
CA GLY A 426 -7.18 0.82 -19.16
C GLY A 426 -5.73 0.39 -18.90
N ILE A 427 -4.77 0.87 -19.70
CA ILE A 427 -3.36 0.45 -19.67
C ILE A 427 -2.55 1.28 -18.66
N SER A 428 -1.97 0.62 -17.66
CA SER A 428 -1.02 1.24 -16.72
C SER A 428 0.36 1.40 -17.34
N VAL A 429 0.80 2.65 -17.49
CA VAL A 429 2.22 3.02 -17.71
C VAL A 429 3.01 2.89 -16.41
N ASP A 430 4.31 2.59 -16.50
CA ASP A 430 5.25 2.51 -15.36
C ASP A 430 6.22 3.72 -15.31
N VAL A 431 7.12 3.82 -16.31
CA VAL A 431 8.19 4.82 -16.38
C VAL A 431 7.97 5.71 -17.59
N VAL A 432 8.29 7.00 -17.42
CA VAL A 432 8.14 8.05 -18.43
C VAL A 432 9.45 8.82 -18.58
N ALA A 433 9.82 9.14 -19.82
CA ALA A 433 10.86 10.12 -20.15
C ALA A 433 10.41 10.95 -21.36
N THR A 434 10.84 12.21 -21.41
CA THR A 434 10.45 13.18 -22.46
C THR A 434 11.67 13.89 -23.02
N SER A 435 11.76 13.95 -24.35
CA SER A 435 12.54 14.96 -25.06
C SER A 435 11.63 16.11 -25.52
N GLU A 436 12.15 17.03 -26.32
CA GLU A 436 11.38 18.12 -26.93
C GLU A 436 10.39 17.63 -28.01
N VAL A 437 10.62 16.44 -28.59
CA VAL A 437 9.85 15.89 -29.73
C VAL A 437 9.44 14.42 -29.58
N SER A 438 9.87 13.73 -28.51
CA SER A 438 9.49 12.35 -28.22
C SER A 438 9.09 12.13 -26.76
N LEU A 439 8.21 11.16 -26.56
CA LEU A 439 7.75 10.66 -25.27
C LEU A 439 8.01 9.15 -25.23
N SER A 440 8.94 8.72 -24.39
CA SER A 440 9.29 7.31 -24.21
C SER A 440 8.62 6.77 -22.94
N LEU A 441 7.94 5.63 -23.05
CA LEU A 441 7.08 5.04 -22.01
C LEU A 441 7.43 3.57 -21.81
N THR A 442 7.41 3.05 -20.59
CA THR A 442 7.47 1.61 -20.35
C THR A 442 6.12 1.06 -19.90
N LEU A 443 5.68 -0.02 -20.55
CA LEU A 443 4.48 -0.79 -20.22
C LEU A 443 4.87 -2.13 -19.57
N ASP A 444 4.01 -2.63 -18.68
CA ASP A 444 4.21 -3.89 -17.95
C ASP A 444 3.25 -4.99 -18.46
N PRO A 445 3.72 -5.95 -19.28
CA PRO A 445 2.93 -7.09 -19.76
C PRO A 445 2.25 -7.95 -18.67
N SER A 446 2.63 -7.81 -17.39
CA SER A 446 1.96 -8.51 -16.27
C SER A 446 0.78 -7.74 -15.64
N LYS A 447 0.51 -6.51 -16.11
CA LYS A 447 -0.68 -5.72 -15.76
C LYS A 447 -1.82 -5.84 -16.78
N PHE A 448 -1.55 -6.34 -17.98
CA PHE A 448 -2.58 -6.70 -18.96
C PHE A 448 -3.38 -7.89 -18.41
N TRP A 449 -4.70 -7.80 -18.40
CA TRP A 449 -5.55 -8.67 -17.57
C TRP A 449 -5.72 -10.10 -18.11
N SER A 450 -5.29 -10.36 -19.34
CA SER A 450 -5.15 -11.72 -19.89
C SER A 450 -3.96 -11.79 -20.84
N ARG A 451 -3.21 -12.90 -20.81
CA ARG A 451 -2.01 -13.06 -21.67
C ARG A 451 -2.33 -13.25 -23.16
N GLU A 452 -3.58 -13.54 -23.48
CA GLU A 452 -4.02 -13.93 -24.82
C GLU A 452 -4.49 -12.72 -25.66
N LEU A 453 -4.81 -11.59 -25.00
CA LEU A 453 -5.19 -10.34 -25.67
C LEU A 453 -4.05 -9.33 -25.83
N ILE A 454 -2.92 -9.50 -25.12
CA ILE A 454 -1.82 -8.49 -25.05
C ILE A 454 -1.42 -7.96 -26.43
N GLN A 455 -1.22 -8.84 -27.43
CA GLN A 455 -0.79 -8.38 -28.75
C GLN A 455 -1.91 -7.60 -29.46
N GLN A 456 -3.18 -8.01 -29.35
CA GLN A 456 -4.30 -7.28 -29.95
C GLN A 456 -4.53 -5.91 -29.28
N GLU A 457 -4.35 -5.83 -27.96
CA GLU A 457 -4.44 -4.57 -27.20
C GLU A 457 -3.26 -3.63 -27.54
N LEU A 458 -2.05 -4.17 -27.76
CA LEU A 458 -0.89 -3.40 -28.23
C LEU A 458 -1.01 -2.96 -29.70
N ASP A 459 -1.46 -3.83 -30.60
CA ASP A 459 -1.68 -3.52 -32.02
C ASP A 459 -2.73 -2.39 -32.16
N HIS A 460 -3.83 -2.47 -31.41
CA HIS A 460 -4.88 -1.45 -31.42
C HIS A 460 -4.42 -0.13 -30.76
N MET A 461 -3.62 -0.21 -29.69
CA MET A 461 -2.96 0.97 -29.10
C MET A 461 -2.02 1.64 -30.10
N GLU A 462 -1.25 0.87 -30.87
CA GLU A 462 -0.37 1.38 -31.92
C GLU A 462 -1.19 2.07 -33.03
N GLU A 463 -2.27 1.45 -33.53
CA GLU A 463 -3.19 2.07 -34.50
C GLU A 463 -3.79 3.40 -34.00
N GLU A 464 -4.20 3.52 -32.73
CA GLU A 464 -4.74 4.78 -32.19
C GLU A 464 -3.67 5.86 -31.98
N LEU A 465 -2.44 5.47 -31.60
CA LEU A 465 -1.33 6.40 -31.39
C LEU A 465 -0.67 6.85 -32.71
N GLU A 466 -0.66 6.03 -33.76
CA GLU A 466 -0.18 6.42 -35.11
C GLU A 466 -1.00 7.59 -35.69
N LYS A 467 -2.26 7.76 -35.27
CA LYS A 467 -3.11 8.89 -35.69
C LYS A 467 -2.62 10.24 -35.15
N ILE A 468 -1.69 10.27 -34.18
CA ILE A 468 -1.20 11.50 -33.54
C ILE A 468 0.34 11.66 -33.55
N ALA A 469 1.09 10.57 -33.73
CA ALA A 469 2.54 10.53 -33.66
C ALA A 469 3.09 9.38 -34.53
N PHE A 470 4.41 9.34 -34.74
CA PHE A 470 5.07 8.11 -35.14
C PHE A 470 5.33 7.26 -33.89
N VAL A 471 5.04 5.96 -33.96
CA VAL A 471 5.15 5.03 -32.84
C VAL A 471 6.25 4.00 -33.14
N ASN A 472 6.99 3.58 -32.11
CA ASN A 472 7.99 2.53 -32.21
C ASN A 472 7.95 1.65 -30.96
N LEU A 473 7.52 0.40 -31.14
CA LEU A 473 7.28 -0.57 -30.06
C LEU A 473 8.46 -1.56 -29.94
N LEU A 474 9.16 -1.51 -28.81
CA LEU A 474 10.36 -2.29 -28.51
C LEU A 474 10.09 -3.28 -27.35
N GLN A 475 9.64 -4.48 -27.70
CA GLN A 475 9.47 -5.61 -26.78
C GLN A 475 10.82 -6.15 -26.26
N HIS A 476 10.78 -6.92 -25.17
CA HIS A 476 11.93 -7.54 -24.49
C HIS A 476 12.98 -6.53 -24.00
N ARG A 477 12.55 -5.65 -23.09
CA ARG A 477 13.42 -4.73 -22.35
C ARG A 477 13.32 -4.99 -20.85
N SER A 478 14.38 -4.60 -20.15
CA SER A 478 14.52 -4.72 -18.71
C SER A 478 14.70 -3.34 -18.08
N ILE A 479 14.01 -3.07 -16.97
CA ILE A 479 14.26 -1.91 -16.12
C ILE A 479 15.19 -2.33 -14.98
N ILE A 480 16.34 -1.67 -14.87
CA ILE A 480 17.21 -1.72 -13.69
C ILE A 480 16.94 -0.45 -12.88
N SER A 481 16.34 -0.60 -11.70
CA SER A 481 16.07 0.51 -10.78
C SER A 481 17.08 0.49 -9.64
N LEU A 482 17.80 1.60 -9.50
CA LEU A 482 18.85 1.80 -8.51
C LEU A 482 18.30 2.66 -7.39
N ILE A 483 18.25 2.11 -6.17
CA ILE A 483 17.63 2.77 -5.03
C ILE A 483 18.70 3.10 -3.98
N GLY A 484 18.82 4.38 -3.62
CA GLY A 484 19.93 4.91 -2.83
C GLY A 484 19.80 6.38 -2.45
N ASN A 485 20.89 6.98 -1.97
CA ASN A 485 20.91 8.35 -1.46
C ASN A 485 21.25 9.39 -2.56
N VAL A 486 20.29 10.26 -2.87
CA VAL A 486 20.42 11.40 -3.81
C VAL A 486 21.64 12.28 -3.58
N GLN A 487 22.09 12.42 -2.33
CA GLN A 487 23.25 13.25 -1.99
C GLN A 487 24.51 12.81 -2.73
N TYR A 488 24.57 11.53 -3.10
CA TYR A 488 25.64 10.91 -3.88
C TYR A 488 25.20 10.53 -5.30
N SER A 489 24.09 11.08 -5.82
CA SER A 489 23.54 10.74 -7.14
C SER A 489 24.54 10.84 -8.29
N SER A 490 25.36 11.89 -8.34
CA SER A 490 26.43 12.03 -9.33
C SER A 490 27.45 10.89 -9.28
N LEU A 491 27.86 10.48 -8.07
CA LEU A 491 28.80 9.37 -7.83
C LEU A 491 28.17 8.01 -8.20
N ILE A 492 26.88 7.82 -7.89
CA ILE A 492 26.13 6.63 -8.28
C ILE A 492 26.09 6.54 -9.81
N LEU A 493 25.68 7.60 -10.50
CA LEU A 493 25.62 7.65 -11.96
C LEU A 493 26.99 7.42 -12.61
N GLU A 494 28.07 8.03 -12.09
CA GLU A 494 29.43 7.82 -12.59
C GLU A 494 29.87 6.36 -12.48
N LYS A 495 29.78 5.75 -11.28
CA LYS A 495 30.13 4.33 -11.08
C LYS A 495 29.26 3.41 -11.96
N VAL A 496 27.96 3.70 -12.08
CA VAL A 496 27.04 2.93 -12.93
C VAL A 496 27.43 2.97 -14.40
N PHE A 497 27.59 4.16 -14.99
CA PHE A 497 27.93 4.26 -16.41
C PHE A 497 29.35 3.75 -16.70
N HIS A 498 30.28 3.81 -15.73
CA HIS A 498 31.59 3.16 -15.85
C HIS A 498 31.49 1.63 -15.95
N VAL A 499 30.66 1.00 -15.10
CA VAL A 499 30.40 -0.45 -15.11
C VAL A 499 29.68 -0.87 -16.40
N LEU A 500 28.64 -0.13 -16.81
CA LEU A 500 27.89 -0.43 -18.03
C LEU A 500 28.77 -0.28 -19.28
N ARG A 501 29.61 0.76 -19.36
CA ARG A 501 30.60 0.96 -20.43
C ARG A 501 31.62 -0.17 -20.49
N THR A 502 32.11 -0.64 -19.34
CA THR A 502 33.05 -1.77 -19.26
C THR A 502 32.42 -3.05 -19.81
N ASN A 503 31.13 -3.26 -19.57
CA ASN A 503 30.36 -4.40 -20.11
C ASN A 503 29.82 -4.18 -21.53
N GLN A 504 30.11 -3.05 -22.17
CA GLN A 504 29.61 -2.65 -23.50
C GLN A 504 28.07 -2.57 -23.61
N VAL A 505 27.40 -2.27 -22.49
CA VAL A 505 25.93 -2.19 -22.38
C VAL A 505 25.44 -0.80 -22.80
N ASN A 506 24.42 -0.76 -23.67
CA ASN A 506 23.80 0.47 -24.14
C ASN A 506 22.47 0.72 -23.41
N VAL A 507 22.43 1.72 -22.53
CA VAL A 507 21.18 2.19 -21.91
C VAL A 507 20.34 2.92 -22.95
N GLN A 508 19.08 2.53 -23.10
CA GLN A 508 18.16 3.04 -24.14
C GLN A 508 17.30 4.20 -23.63
N MET A 509 16.98 4.21 -22.34
CA MET A 509 16.18 5.23 -21.68
C MET A 509 16.64 5.36 -20.23
N ILE A 510 16.68 6.59 -19.72
CA ILE A 510 17.02 6.94 -18.34
C ILE A 510 15.83 7.72 -17.78
N SER A 511 15.37 7.38 -16.59
CA SER A 511 14.37 8.15 -15.86
C SER A 511 14.80 8.32 -14.40
N GLN A 512 15.02 9.57 -14.01
CA GLN A 512 15.23 10.00 -12.64
C GLN A 512 14.14 11.02 -12.32
N GLY A 513 13.25 10.67 -11.39
CA GLY A 513 12.14 11.54 -11.00
C GLY A 513 12.57 12.65 -10.03
N ALA A 514 11.61 13.50 -9.67
CA ALA A 514 11.71 14.28 -8.44
C ALA A 514 11.57 13.42 -7.17
N SER A 515 11.13 12.15 -7.31
CA SER A 515 11.30 11.13 -6.28
C SER A 515 12.79 10.94 -6.02
N LYS A 516 13.20 11.18 -4.78
CA LYS A 516 14.60 11.39 -4.44
C LYS A 516 15.46 10.13 -4.51
N VAL A 517 14.89 8.96 -4.28
CA VAL A 517 15.69 7.76 -3.95
C VAL A 517 15.85 6.77 -5.10
N ASN A 518 15.28 7.00 -6.28
CA ASN A 518 15.24 6.04 -7.39
C ASN A 518 15.81 6.61 -8.71
N ILE A 519 16.65 5.84 -9.38
CA ILE A 519 17.14 6.07 -10.75
C ILE A 519 16.86 4.81 -11.56
N SER A 520 16.02 4.90 -12.60
CA SER A 520 15.64 3.77 -13.45
C SER A 520 16.31 3.84 -14.83
N LEU A 521 16.86 2.70 -15.27
CA LEU A 521 17.65 2.54 -16.49
C LEU A 521 17.08 1.40 -17.33
N ILE A 522 16.82 1.62 -18.62
CA ILE A 522 16.26 0.60 -19.51
C ILE A 522 17.38 0.00 -20.38
N VAL A 523 17.49 -1.33 -20.36
CA VAL A 523 18.46 -2.15 -21.11
C VAL A 523 17.76 -3.31 -21.83
N ASN A 524 18.47 -4.11 -22.62
CA ASN A 524 17.90 -5.33 -23.21
C ASN A 524 17.79 -6.46 -22.17
N ASP A 525 16.80 -7.35 -22.29
CA ASP A 525 16.66 -8.49 -21.36
C ASP A 525 17.89 -9.43 -21.36
N SER A 526 18.58 -9.56 -22.49
CA SER A 526 19.74 -10.47 -22.68
C SER A 526 21.05 -10.04 -22.00
N GLU A 527 21.13 -8.78 -21.58
CA GLU A 527 22.26 -8.20 -20.83
C GLU A 527 21.91 -7.89 -19.37
N ALA A 528 20.62 -7.71 -19.06
CA ALA A 528 20.11 -7.22 -17.78
C ALA A 528 20.67 -7.93 -16.53
N GLU A 529 20.66 -9.26 -16.48
CA GLU A 529 21.22 -9.99 -15.32
C GLU A 529 22.72 -9.76 -15.14
N LYS A 530 23.48 -9.63 -16.24
CA LYS A 530 24.93 -9.37 -16.19
C LYS A 530 25.19 -7.96 -15.67
N CYS A 531 24.37 -6.99 -16.08
CA CYS A 531 24.40 -5.64 -15.53
C CYS A 531 24.15 -5.65 -14.02
N VAL A 532 23.10 -6.32 -13.54
CA VAL A 532 22.77 -6.41 -12.11
C VAL A 532 23.92 -7.04 -11.31
N LYS A 533 24.49 -8.15 -11.80
CA LYS A 533 25.64 -8.83 -11.17
C LYS A 533 26.88 -7.92 -11.10
N ALA A 534 27.23 -7.25 -12.20
CA ALA A 534 28.39 -6.35 -12.24
C ALA A 534 28.19 -5.08 -11.40
N LEU A 535 26.99 -4.52 -11.37
CA LEU A 535 26.64 -3.37 -10.53
C LEU A 535 26.65 -3.76 -9.04
N HIS A 536 26.14 -4.94 -8.68
CA HIS A 536 26.15 -5.42 -7.29
C HIS A 536 27.59 -5.57 -6.77
N HIS A 537 28.47 -6.23 -7.54
CA HIS A 537 29.90 -6.32 -7.21
C HIS A 537 30.57 -4.93 -7.09
N ALA A 538 30.23 -3.98 -7.97
CA ALA A 538 30.83 -2.63 -7.98
C ALA A 538 30.37 -1.69 -6.85
N PHE A 539 29.24 -1.98 -6.20
CA PHE A 539 28.68 -1.16 -5.12
C PHE A 539 28.73 -1.81 -3.73
N PHE A 540 28.70 -3.14 -3.62
CA PHE A 540 28.62 -3.85 -2.34
C PHE A 540 29.88 -4.69 -2.05
N GLU A 541 30.40 -5.43 -3.04
CA GLU A 541 31.65 -6.22 -2.84
C GLU A 541 32.92 -5.36 -2.92
N SER A 542 32.87 -4.28 -3.71
CA SER A 542 33.96 -3.31 -3.86
C SER A 542 33.97 -2.34 -2.67
N GLY A 543 34.47 -2.83 -1.53
CA GLY A 543 34.34 -2.27 -0.17
C GLY A 543 34.93 -0.88 0.11
N ASP A 544 35.17 -0.05 -0.91
CA ASP A 544 35.48 1.38 -0.71
C ASP A 544 34.50 2.31 -1.44
N LEU A 545 33.65 2.93 -0.63
CA LEU A 545 32.86 4.11 -0.93
C LEU A 545 33.30 5.29 -0.04
N SER A 546 34.38 5.13 0.74
CA SER A 546 34.87 6.07 1.75
C SER A 546 35.77 7.15 1.15
N GLU A 547 36.52 6.83 0.08
CA GLU A 547 37.55 7.70 -0.51
C GLU A 547 37.05 9.04 -1.09
N LEU A 548 35.72 9.26 -1.19
CA LEU A 548 35.12 10.38 -1.92
C LEU A 548 34.35 11.40 -1.05
N VAL A 549 34.66 11.45 0.25
CA VAL A 549 34.35 12.63 1.08
C VAL A 549 35.65 13.39 1.42
N PRO A 550 36.13 14.27 0.52
CA PRO A 550 37.13 15.25 0.93
C PRO A 550 36.50 16.22 1.94
N GLU A 551 37.19 16.49 3.05
CA GLU A 551 36.78 17.47 4.06
C GLU A 551 36.92 18.92 3.54
N PHE A 552 36.12 19.30 2.55
CA PHE A 552 35.88 20.71 2.23
C PHE A 552 35.01 21.34 3.31
N GLY A 553 35.62 21.59 4.46
CA GLY A 553 35.05 22.41 5.53
C GLY A 553 34.67 23.79 4.99
N PHE A 554 33.54 24.32 5.47
CA PHE A 554 33.01 25.64 5.08
C PHE A 554 33.87 26.79 5.62
N GLY A 555 35.08 26.93 5.09
CA GLY A 555 35.96 28.07 5.31
C GLY A 555 35.64 29.21 4.35
N ASN A 556 35.04 30.29 4.85
CA ASN A 556 34.86 31.53 4.07
C ASN A 556 36.23 32.12 3.70
N GLY A 557 36.71 31.87 2.49
CA GLY A 557 38.01 32.30 1.99
C GLY A 557 37.94 32.78 0.54
N SER A 558 38.41 34.01 0.31
CA SER A 558 38.52 34.72 -0.97
C SER A 558 38.90 33.85 -2.18
N ALA A 559 38.12 33.94 -3.27
CA ALA A 559 38.47 33.37 -4.56
C ALA A 559 39.72 34.06 -5.15
N SER A 560 40.72 33.27 -5.53
CA SER A 560 41.86 33.70 -6.36
C SER A 560 41.54 33.49 -7.85
N PRO A 561 41.90 34.43 -8.75
CA PRO A 561 41.64 34.29 -10.18
C PRO A 561 42.58 33.27 -10.83
N LEU A 562 42.04 32.49 -11.77
CA LEU A 562 42.83 31.59 -12.63
C LEU A 562 43.69 32.41 -13.61
N PRO A 563 44.94 32.00 -13.90
CA PRO A 563 45.73 32.60 -14.97
C PRO A 563 45.18 32.17 -16.33
N VAL A 564 45.09 33.13 -17.26
CA VAL A 564 44.79 32.85 -18.67
C VAL A 564 46.12 32.70 -19.41
N GLU A 565 46.48 31.47 -19.78
CA GLU A 565 47.62 31.24 -20.67
C GLU A 565 47.17 31.41 -22.13
N THR A 566 47.74 32.42 -22.81
CA THR A 566 47.53 32.67 -24.24
C THR A 566 48.75 32.22 -25.04
N TRP A 567 48.60 31.18 -25.86
CA TRP A 567 49.48 30.80 -26.97
C TRP A 567 48.64 30.27 -28.13
#